data_AF-A0A7C8KPF4-F1
#
_entry.id   AF-A0A7C8KPF4-F1
#
_cell.length_a   1.000
_cell.length_b   1.000
_cell.length_c   1.000
_cell.angle_alpha   90.00
_cell.angle_beta   90.00
_cell.angle_gamma   90.00
#
_symmetry.space_group_name_H-M   'P 1'
#
loop_
_entity.id
_entity.type
_entity.pdbx_description
1 polymer ?
#
loop_
_entity_poly.entity_id
_entity_poly.type
_entity_poly.pdbx_seq_one_letter_code
_entity_poly.pdbx_strand_id
1 'polypeptide(L)'
;MEILLLIGGFILLLILRVPIALSIAIASIGTGMYMGISPAAIIQQMASGLNSFSLLAIPFFILAGEIMNEGGISIRLINLANVLIGKIRGGLAMVNVMASTFFGGISGSALADTSS
;
A
#
# COMPACT_ATOMS: atom_id res chain seq x y z
N MET A 1 12.08 4.39 27.78
CA MET A 1 13.08 3.64 26.99
C MET A 1 12.45 2.97 25.77
N GLU A 2 11.22 2.45 25.90
CA GLU A 2 10.50 1.73 24.84
C GLU A 2 10.39 2.51 23.51
N ILE A 3 9.98 3.79 23.55
CA ILE A 3 9.88 4.64 22.35
C ILE A 3 11.24 4.78 21.66
N LEU A 4 12.33 4.89 22.44
CA LEU A 4 13.68 5.01 21.91
C LEU A 4 14.14 3.70 21.26
N LEU A 5 13.83 2.55 21.85
CA LEU A 5 14.09 1.23 21.28
C LEU A 5 13.31 1.03 19.98
N LEU A 6 12.03 1.40 19.97
CA LEU A 6 11.16 1.24 18.80
C LEU A 6 11.59 2.14 17.65
N ILE A 7 11.61 3.46 17.89
CA ILE A 7 11.89 4.45 16.84
C ILE A 7 13.39 4.44 16.48
N GLY A 8 14.26 4.38 17.49
CA GLY A 8 15.71 4.32 17.28
C GLY A 8 16.14 3.04 16.57
N GLY A 9 15.59 1.88 16.99
CA GLY A 9 15.85 0.61 16.33
C GLY A 9 15.36 0.59 14.87
N PHE A 10 14.15 1.11 14.62
CA PHE A 10 13.62 1.23 13.26
C PHE A 10 14.50 2.12 12.37
N ILE A 11 14.85 3.32 12.82
CA ILE A 11 15.68 4.27 12.05
C ILE A 11 17.07 3.68 11.79
N LEU A 12 17.66 3.02 12.79
CA LEU A 12 18.97 2.37 12.64
C LEU A 12 18.94 1.29 11.55
N LEU A 13 17.91 0.44 11.54
CA LEU A 13 17.73 -0.59 10.51
C LEU A 13 17.52 0.00 9.11
N LEU A 14 16.79 1.13 9.00
CA LEU A 14 16.64 1.85 7.74
C LEU A 14 17.97 2.43 7.22
N ILE A 15 18.79 3.01 8.11
CA ILE A 15 20.13 3.51 7.74
C ILE A 15 21.02 2.36 7.26
N LEU A 16 20.88 1.19 7.87
CA LEU A 16 21.55 -0.05 7.45
C LEU A 16 20.94 -0.67 6.17
N ARG A 17 19.97 -0.01 5.52
CA ARG A 17 19.30 -0.45 4.29
C ARG A 17 18.59 -1.80 4.41
N VAL A 18 18.18 -2.16 5.62
CA VAL A 18 17.33 -3.34 5.85
C VAL A 18 15.96 -3.05 5.21
N PRO A 19 15.33 -4.03 4.51
CA PRO A 19 13.98 -3.87 3.98
C PRO A 19 13.01 -3.34 5.04
N ILE A 20 12.16 -2.38 4.66
CA ILE A 20 11.28 -1.64 5.59
C ILE A 20 10.41 -2.60 6.41
N ALA A 21 9.85 -3.64 5.76
CA ALA A 21 9.02 -4.64 6.42
C ALA A 21 9.77 -5.37 7.56
N LEU A 22 11.03 -5.76 7.33
CA LEU A 22 11.86 -6.41 8.34
C LEU A 22 12.27 -5.43 9.43
N SER A 23 12.51 -4.16 9.07
CA SER A 23 12.84 -3.11 10.03
C SER A 23 11.70 -2.87 11.02
N ILE A 24 10.46 -2.80 10.53
CA ILE A 24 9.26 -2.69 11.37
C ILE A 24 9.10 -3.91 12.27
N ALA A 25 9.24 -5.12 11.71
CA ALA A 25 9.07 -6.36 12.46
C ALA A 25 10.10 -6.48 13.61
N ILE A 26 11.39 -6.30 13.31
CA ILE A 26 12.48 -6.44 14.29
C ILE A 26 12.37 -5.39 15.39
N ALA A 27 12.13 -4.12 15.04
CA ALA A 27 12.00 -3.04 16.02
C ALA A 27 10.78 -3.23 16.93
N SER A 28 9.65 -3.66 16.37
CA SER A 28 8.39 -3.87 17.12
C SER A 28 8.46 -5.09 18.03
N ILE A 29 9.00 -6.21 17.54
CA ILE A 29 9.19 -7.43 18.34
C ILE A 29 10.22 -7.18 19.44
N GLY A 30 11.35 -6.55 19.12
CA GLY A 30 12.38 -6.22 20.09
C GLY A 30 11.86 -5.32 21.21
N THR A 31 11.05 -4.32 20.88
CA THR A 31 10.40 -3.45 21.88
C THR A 31 9.36 -4.21 22.69
N GLY A 32 8.53 -5.04 22.05
CA GLY A 32 7.52 -5.85 22.74
C GLY A 32 8.13 -6.85 23.74
N MET A 33 9.25 -7.46 23.39
CA MET A 33 10.01 -8.32 24.31
C MET A 33 10.59 -7.52 25.48
N TYR A 34 11.10 -6.32 25.24
CA TYR A 34 11.60 -5.43 26.31
C TYR A 34 10.48 -5.01 27.28
N MET A 35 9.25 -4.83 26.79
CA MET A 35 8.06 -4.54 27.59
C MET A 35 7.53 -5.75 28.39
N GLY A 36 8.14 -6.93 28.23
CA GLY A 36 7.68 -8.16 28.88
C GLY A 36 6.39 -8.74 28.28
N ILE A 37 6.04 -8.34 27.05
CA ILE A 37 4.89 -8.93 26.34
C ILE A 37 5.22 -10.39 26.03
N SER A 38 4.29 -11.29 26.39
CA SER A 38 4.43 -12.71 26.09
C SER A 38 4.68 -12.94 24.59
N PRO A 39 5.65 -13.78 24.20
CA PRO A 39 5.86 -14.14 22.80
C PRO A 39 4.60 -14.68 22.12
N ALA A 40 3.75 -15.40 22.85
CA ALA A 40 2.48 -15.89 22.34
C ALA A 40 1.52 -14.74 21.99
N ALA A 41 1.48 -13.68 22.79
CA ALA A 41 0.65 -12.51 22.51
C ALA A 41 1.17 -11.71 21.31
N ILE A 42 2.49 -11.60 21.15
CA ILE A 42 3.12 -10.99 19.97
C ILE A 42 2.73 -11.76 18.70
N ILE A 43 2.88 -13.09 18.71
CA ILE A 43 2.54 -13.94 17.57
C ILE A 43 1.04 -13.87 17.25
N GLN A 44 0.18 -13.88 18.27
CA GLN A 44 -1.27 -13.76 18.08
C GLN A 44 -1.66 -12.43 17.45
N GLN A 45 -1.06 -11.32 17.89
CA GLN A 45 -1.31 -10.00 17.32
C GLN A 45 -0.82 -9.90 15.85
N MET A 46 0.31 -10.54 15.53
CA MET A 46 0.79 -10.64 14.16
C MET A 46 -0.18 -11.44 13.28
N ALA A 47 -0.66 -12.58 13.78
CA ALA A 47 -1.62 -13.43 13.06
C ALA A 47 -2.98 -12.74 12.85
N SER A 48 -3.46 -11.96 13.83
CA SER A 48 -4.68 -11.17 13.64
C SER A 48 -4.52 -10.06 12.59
N GLY A 49 -3.31 -9.52 12.44
CA GLY A 49 -3.00 -8.55 11.37
C GLY A 49 -3.10 -9.16 9.96
N LEU A 50 -2.77 -10.45 9.81
CA LEU A 50 -2.90 -11.18 8.55
C LEU A 50 -4.36 -11.39 8.13
N ASN A 51 -5.28 -11.47 9.11
CA ASN A 51 -6.72 -11.58 8.87
C ASN A 51 -7.39 -10.22 8.59
N SER A 52 -6.62 -9.18 8.27
CA SER A 52 -7.18 -7.89 7.86
C SER A 52 -7.77 -7.99 6.45
N PHE A 53 -8.99 -7.49 6.28
CA PHE A 53 -9.66 -7.33 4.98
C PHE A 53 -8.76 -6.62 3.95
N SER A 54 -7.89 -5.72 4.40
CA SER A 54 -6.93 -5.00 3.54
C SER A 54 -5.93 -5.91 2.84
N LEU A 55 -5.47 -6.99 3.47
CA LEU A 55 -4.51 -7.92 2.86
C LEU A 55 -5.14 -8.82 1.81
N LEU A 56 -6.43 -9.14 1.95
CA LEU A 56 -7.22 -9.78 0.90
C LEU A 56 -7.57 -8.79 -0.22
N ALA A 57 -7.77 -7.52 0.10
CA ALA A 57 -8.10 -6.49 -0.89
C ALA A 57 -6.97 -6.31 -1.93
N ILE A 58 -5.70 -6.35 -1.52
CA ILE A 58 -4.54 -6.20 -2.43
C ILE A 58 -4.57 -7.21 -3.61
N PRO A 59 -4.60 -8.54 -3.41
CA PRO A 59 -4.61 -9.49 -4.52
C PRO A 59 -5.89 -9.41 -5.35
N PHE A 60 -7.05 -9.14 -4.76
CA PHE A 60 -8.28 -8.95 -5.53
C PHE A 60 -8.25 -7.69 -6.38
N PHE A 61 -7.64 -6.59 -5.91
CA PHE A 61 -7.46 -5.38 -6.71
C PHE A 61 -6.44 -5.57 -7.82
N ILE A 62 -5.34 -6.29 -7.57
CA ILE A 62 -4.38 -6.66 -8.63
C ILE A 62 -5.09 -7.51 -9.69
N LEU A 63 -5.88 -8.51 -9.28
CA LEU A 63 -6.64 -9.34 -10.21
C LEU A 63 -7.67 -8.52 -11.01
N ALA A 64 -8.42 -7.63 -10.36
CA ALA A 64 -9.36 -6.74 -11.02
C ALA A 64 -8.64 -5.80 -12.01
N GLY A 65 -7.49 -5.26 -11.62
CA GLY A 65 -6.60 -4.47 -12.47
C GLY A 65 -6.22 -5.21 -13.75
N GLU A 66 -5.80 -6.47 -13.59
CA GLU A 66 -5.40 -7.31 -14.73
C GLU A 66 -6.58 -7.65 -15.64
N ILE A 67 -7.76 -7.96 -15.08
CA ILE A 67 -8.99 -8.16 -15.85
C ILE A 67 -9.38 -6.90 -16.62
N MET A 68 -9.25 -5.72 -16.01
CA MET A 68 -9.54 -4.43 -16.67
C MET A 68 -8.55 -4.13 -17.80
N ASN A 69 -7.28 -4.48 -17.60
CA ASN A 69 -6.23 -4.30 -18.59
C ASN A 69 -6.46 -5.21 -19.80
N GLU A 70 -6.62 -6.51 -19.57
CA GLU A 70 -6.91 -7.51 -20.62
C GLU A 70 -8.26 -7.27 -21.31
N GLY A 71 -9.27 -6.82 -20.55
CA GLY A 71 -10.58 -6.43 -21.08
C GLY A 71 -10.58 -5.12 -21.87
N GLY A 72 -9.46 -4.39 -21.92
CA GLY A 72 -9.32 -3.11 -22.62
C GLY A 72 -10.06 -1.94 -21.95
N ILE A 73 -10.60 -2.13 -20.75
CA ILE A 73 -11.26 -1.06 -19.97
C ILE A 73 -10.24 0.02 -19.61
N SER A 74 -9.03 -0.39 -19.21
CA SER A 74 -7.97 0.53 -18.81
C SER A 74 -7.63 1.55 -19.90
N ILE A 75 -7.44 1.06 -21.13
CA ILE A 75 -7.13 1.89 -22.30
C ILE A 75 -8.30 2.81 -22.67
N ARG A 76 -9.55 2.33 -22.55
CA ARG A 76 -10.75 3.15 -22.80
C ARG A 76 -10.86 4.30 -21.80
N LEU A 77 -10.56 4.06 -20.52
CA LEU A 77 -10.55 5.11 -19.48
C LEU A 77 -9.47 6.16 -19.74
N ILE A 78 -8.24 5.73 -20.08
CA ILE A 78 -7.15 6.64 -20.43
C ILE A 78 -7.52 7.50 -21.65
N ASN A 79 -8.11 6.89 -22.69
CA ASN A 79 -8.55 7.62 -23.88
C ASN A 79 -9.66 8.62 -23.56
N LEU A 80 -10.61 8.26 -22.68
CA LEU A 80 -11.64 9.17 -22.20
C LEU A 80 -11.01 10.39 -21.48
N ALA A 81 -10.10 10.15 -20.53
CA ALA A 81 -9.39 11.21 -19.84
C ALA A 81 -8.61 12.11 -20.82
N ASN A 82 -7.96 11.52 -21.83
CA ASN A 82 -7.24 12.25 -22.87
C ASN A 82 -8.16 13.15 -23.72
N VAL A 83 -9.35 12.70 -24.06
CA VAL A 83 -10.35 13.53 -24.77
C VAL A 83 -10.81 14.70 -23.90
N LEU A 84 -10.95 14.51 -22.58
CA LEU A 84 -11.44 15.53 -21.65
C LEU A 84 -10.40 16.62 -21.36
N ILE A 85 -9.15 16.25 -21.05
CA ILE A 85 -8.15 17.20 -20.51
C ILE A 85 -6.81 17.20 -21.28
N GLY A 86 -6.61 16.29 -22.25
CA GLY A 86 -5.32 16.09 -22.91
C GLY A 86 -4.81 17.27 -23.74
N LYS A 87 -5.70 18.18 -24.18
CA LYS A 87 -5.35 19.36 -24.99
C LYS A 87 -4.73 20.51 -24.19
N ILE A 88 -4.76 20.45 -22.86
CA ILE A 88 -4.26 21.51 -21.98
C ILE A 88 -2.73 21.38 -21.81
N ARG A 89 -2.04 22.48 -21.51
CA ARG A 89 -0.60 22.46 -21.17
C ARG A 89 -0.39 21.54 -19.96
N GLY A 90 0.51 20.56 -20.07
CA GLY A 90 0.64 19.50 -19.06
C GLY A 90 -0.44 18.40 -19.14
N GLY A 91 -1.16 18.34 -20.26
CA GLY A 91 -2.31 17.45 -20.47
C GLY A 91 -2.05 15.99 -20.14
N LEU A 92 -0.89 15.43 -20.53
CA LEU A 92 -0.54 14.05 -20.18
C LEU A 92 -0.46 13.79 -18.67
N ALA A 93 0.07 14.74 -17.89
CA ALA A 93 0.11 14.61 -16.44
C ALA A 93 -1.31 14.66 -15.85
N MET A 94 -2.17 15.54 -16.36
CA MET A 94 -3.56 15.61 -15.94
C MET A 94 -4.38 14.39 -16.38
N VAL A 95 -4.09 13.82 -17.54
CA VAL A 95 -4.68 12.57 -18.02
C VAL A 95 -4.31 11.42 -17.08
N ASN A 96 -3.07 11.35 -16.61
CA ASN A 96 -2.65 10.36 -15.63
C ASN A 96 -3.45 10.50 -14.33
N VAL A 97 -3.49 11.71 -13.75
CA VAL A 97 -4.25 11.96 -12.51
C VAL A 97 -5.73 11.61 -12.67
N MET A 98 -6.35 12.02 -13.78
CA MET A 98 -7.76 11.78 -14.03
C MET A 98 -8.06 10.29 -14.29
N ALA A 99 -7.21 9.60 -15.04
CA ALA A 99 -7.33 8.17 -15.25
C ALA A 99 -7.18 7.39 -13.93
N SER A 100 -6.16 7.69 -13.12
CA SER A 100 -5.99 7.11 -11.79
C SER A 100 -7.21 7.37 -10.90
N THR A 101 -7.76 8.60 -10.94
CA THR A 101 -8.99 8.93 -10.20
C THR A 101 -10.19 8.08 -10.64
N PHE A 102 -10.31 7.77 -11.95
CA PHE A 102 -11.35 6.85 -12.44
C PHE A 102 -11.13 5.42 -11.96
N PHE A 103 -9.91 4.91 -12.00
CA PHE A 103 -9.58 3.58 -11.46
C PHE A 103 -9.86 3.51 -9.95
N GLY A 104 -9.45 4.51 -9.18
CA GLY A 104 -9.76 4.63 -7.75
C GLY A 104 -11.26 4.70 -7.46
N GLY A 105 -12.00 5.49 -8.27
CA GLY A 105 -13.44 5.64 -8.15
C GLY A 105 -14.22 4.35 -8.44
N ILE A 106 -13.81 3.57 -9.44
CA ILE A 106 -14.41 2.25 -9.74
C ILE A 106 -14.12 1.25 -8.62
N SER A 107 -12.95 1.37 -8.01
CA SER A 107 -12.48 0.48 -6.97
C SER A 107 -13.06 0.79 -5.57
N GLY A 108 -13.56 2.02 -5.36
CA GLY A 108 -14.26 2.43 -4.15
C GLY A 108 -13.42 2.39 -2.87
N SER A 109 -12.09 2.32 -2.99
CA SER A 109 -11.16 2.10 -1.87
C SER A 109 -9.90 2.93 -2.03
N ALA A 110 -9.51 3.66 -0.98
CA ALA A 110 -8.24 4.38 -0.92
C ALA A 110 -7.01 3.46 -1.11
N LEU A 111 -7.14 2.16 -0.77
CA LEU A 111 -6.09 1.17 -1.01
C LEU A 111 -5.86 0.94 -2.51
N ALA A 112 -6.90 1.09 -3.34
CA ALA A 112 -6.80 0.88 -4.77
C ALA A 112 -6.13 2.04 -5.52
N ASP A 113 -6.36 3.29 -5.07
CA ASP A 113 -5.62 4.46 -5.57
C ASP A 113 -4.10 4.35 -5.31
N THR A 114 -3.70 3.64 -4.25
CA THR A 114 -2.28 3.46 -3.90
C THR A 114 -1.62 2.31 -4.66
N SER A 115 -2.41 1.39 -5.23
CA SER A 115 -1.92 0.17 -5.89
C SER A 115 -2.03 0.18 -7.42
N SER A 116 -2.64 1.21 -8.03
CA SER A 116 -2.86 1.34 -9.49
C SER A 116 -1.88 2.28 -10.18
#